data_AF-A0A7C4JBD2-F1
#
_entry.id   AF-A0A7C4JBD2-F1
#
_cell.length_a   1.000
_cell.length_b   1.000
_cell.length_c   1.000
_cell.angle_alpha   90.00
_cell.angle_beta   90.00
_cell.angle_gamma   90.00
#
_symmetry.space_group_name_H-M   'P 1'
#
loop_
_entity.id
_entity.type
_entity.pdbx_description
1 polymer ?
#
loop_
_entity_poly.entity_id
_entity_poly.type
_entity_poly.pdbx_seq_one_letter_code
_entity_poly.pdbx_strand_id
1 'polypeptide(L)'
;MKRAERGIATSVVVVILVVVVAIAGVAGFLILRRGGGEGQPGEGTTGGEGGGTGGEGGGGGGTGETVNIIGTWSGTYTSNLGGGGTFTFIIQSTGPNTYSGTLTTTGKYPGQNIPIVISLSGNQITLGWAGGVTFTGTVSGNSMSGTWTMGTDSGTWQGSRV
;
A
#
# COMPACT_ATOMS: atom_id res chain seq x y z
N MET A 1 38.48 8.53 -35.61
CA MET A 1 37.78 7.48 -34.82
C MET A 1 36.74 8.18 -33.94
N LYS A 2 35.44 8.00 -34.21
CA LYS A 2 34.32 8.56 -33.42
C LYS A 2 33.46 7.39 -32.93
N ARG A 3 33.57 7.07 -31.63
CA ARG A 3 32.75 6.17 -30.80
C ARG A 3 32.54 6.95 -29.49
N ALA A 4 31.45 6.94 -28.76
CA ALA A 4 30.12 6.37 -28.88
C ALA A 4 29.28 7.11 -27.82
N GLU A 5 28.21 7.81 -28.20
CA GLU A 5 27.29 8.47 -27.27
C GLU A 5 25.85 8.07 -27.64
N ARG A 6 25.52 6.79 -27.44
CA ARG A 6 24.14 6.31 -27.58
C ARG A 6 23.90 5.21 -26.55
N GLY A 7 23.63 5.60 -25.31
CA GLY A 7 23.35 4.63 -24.25
C GLY A 7 22.55 5.15 -23.05
N ILE A 8 22.19 6.43 -23.00
CA ILE A 8 21.54 7.02 -21.80
C ILE A 8 20.07 7.35 -22.03
N ALA A 9 19.67 7.74 -23.26
CA ALA A 9 18.31 8.19 -23.52
C ALA A 9 17.25 7.07 -23.42
N THR A 10 17.59 5.82 -23.79
CA THR A 10 16.60 4.74 -23.83
C THR A 10 16.15 4.29 -22.45
N SER A 11 17.04 4.29 -21.46
CA SER A 11 16.73 3.83 -20.09
C SER A 11 15.81 4.80 -19.33
N VAL A 12 15.93 6.10 -19.59
CA VAL A 12 15.10 7.12 -18.90
C VAL A 12 13.65 7.08 -19.40
N VAL A 13 13.44 6.84 -20.70
CA VAL A 13 12.10 6.81 -21.31
C VAL A 13 11.28 5.60 -20.81
N VAL A 14 11.92 4.44 -20.62
CA VAL A 14 11.23 3.23 -20.12
C VAL A 14 10.81 3.38 -18.66
N VAL A 15 11.65 4.00 -17.81
CA VAL A 15 11.33 4.23 -16.39
C VAL A 15 10.15 5.21 -16.25
N ILE A 16 10.11 6.28 -17.05
CA ILE A 16 8.99 7.25 -17.01
C ILE A 16 7.68 6.59 -17.44
N LEU A 17 7.69 5.71 -18.44
CA LEU A 17 6.48 5.08 -18.96
C LEU A 17 5.86 4.08 -17.96
N VAL A 18 6.67 3.36 -17.19
CA VAL A 18 6.18 2.49 -16.11
C VAL A 18 5.56 3.31 -14.97
N VAL A 19 6.11 4.48 -14.64
CA VAL A 19 5.59 5.37 -13.59
C VAL A 19 4.21 5.94 -13.97
N VAL A 20 3.97 6.27 -15.24
CA VAL A 20 2.66 6.82 -15.68
C VAL A 20 1.53 5.79 -15.59
N VAL A 21 1.81 4.52 -15.87
CA VAL A 21 0.77 3.45 -15.80
C VAL A 21 0.36 3.16 -14.35
N ALA A 22 1.28 3.29 -13.39
CA ALA A 22 0.95 3.10 -11.97
C ALA A 22 0.00 4.19 -11.40
N ILE A 23 -0.02 5.39 -11.99
CA ILE A 23 -0.85 6.51 -11.51
C ILE A 23 -2.30 6.40 -12.04
N ALA A 24 -2.50 5.82 -13.22
CA ALA A 24 -3.84 5.67 -13.80
C ALA A 24 -4.74 4.65 -13.06
N GLY A 25 -4.15 3.74 -12.27
CA GLY A 25 -4.90 2.73 -11.51
C GLY A 25 -5.51 3.21 -10.20
N VAL A 26 -5.10 4.37 -9.67
CA VAL A 26 -5.55 4.84 -8.34
C VAL A 26 -6.84 5.68 -8.41
N ALA A 27 -7.23 6.16 -9.59
CA ALA A 27 -8.44 6.98 -9.75
C ALA A 27 -9.76 6.18 -9.69
N GLY A 28 -9.72 4.84 -9.81
CA GLY A 28 -10.92 4.00 -9.92
C GLY A 28 -11.57 3.56 -8.61
N PHE A 29 -10.90 3.72 -7.45
CA PHE A 29 -11.38 3.13 -6.18
C PHE A 29 -12.01 4.14 -5.20
N LEU A 30 -12.15 5.42 -5.58
CA LEU A 30 -12.67 6.47 -4.70
C LEU A 30 -14.17 6.78 -4.87
N ILE A 31 -14.93 5.97 -5.60
CA ILE A 31 -16.37 6.17 -5.80
C ILE A 31 -17.13 4.92 -5.35
N LEU A 32 -17.38 4.74 -4.04
CA LEU A 32 -18.48 3.85 -3.55
C LEU A 32 -18.79 3.92 -2.04
N ARG A 33 -18.42 4.98 -1.31
CA ARG A 33 -18.96 5.19 0.05
C ARG A 33 -19.46 6.60 0.26
N ARG A 34 -20.59 6.94 -0.38
CA ARG A 34 -21.38 8.12 -0.03
C ARG A 34 -22.87 7.90 -0.30
N GLY A 35 -23.65 7.93 0.78
CA GLY A 35 -25.11 8.02 0.77
C GLY A 35 -25.81 6.64 0.74
N GLY A 36 -26.79 6.33 1.57
CA GLY A 36 -27.51 7.17 2.51
C GLY A 36 -28.22 6.30 3.54
N GLY A 37 -28.29 6.81 4.75
CA GLY A 37 -29.29 6.40 5.71
C GLY A 37 -30.58 7.17 5.45
N GLU A 38 -31.70 6.46 5.47
CA GLU A 38 -33.01 6.99 5.79
C GLU A 38 -33.63 6.02 6.82
N GLY A 39 -34.04 6.57 7.97
CA GLY A 39 -34.88 5.89 8.97
C GLY A 39 -36.27 5.60 8.39
N GLN A 40 -37.17 4.82 8.99
CA GLN A 40 -37.71 4.79 10.37
C GLN A 40 -38.86 3.72 10.35
N PRO A 41 -39.83 3.63 11.29
CA PRO A 41 -39.86 3.32 12.75
C PRO A 41 -40.08 1.79 12.99
N GLY A 42 -40.01 1.14 14.15
CA GLY A 42 -40.29 1.50 15.55
C GLY A 42 -41.42 0.57 16.06
N GLU A 43 -41.14 -0.31 17.02
CA GLU A 43 -42.03 -0.74 18.12
C GLU A 43 -41.37 -1.84 18.98
N GLY A 44 -41.40 -1.69 20.31
CA GLY A 44 -41.06 -2.76 21.27
C GLY A 44 -40.29 -2.34 22.52
N THR A 45 -41.03 -1.78 23.50
CA THR A 45 -40.88 -1.82 24.97
C THR A 45 -39.70 -2.63 25.56
N THR A 46 -38.94 -2.27 26.61
CA THR A 46 -39.31 -1.72 27.93
C THR A 46 -38.03 -1.39 28.73
N GLY A 47 -38.04 -0.27 29.49
CA GLY A 47 -37.46 -0.14 30.84
C GLY A 47 -35.96 -0.25 31.07
N GLY A 48 -35.32 0.88 31.40
CA GLY A 48 -34.00 0.92 32.06
C GLY A 48 -33.48 2.34 32.24
N GLU A 49 -33.81 2.97 33.36
CA GLU A 49 -33.24 4.25 33.79
C GLU A 49 -31.73 4.15 34.00
N GLY A 50 -30.99 5.12 33.47
CA GLY A 50 -29.56 5.29 33.73
C GLY A 50 -29.00 6.49 32.98
N GLY A 51 -29.01 7.66 33.63
CA GLY A 51 -28.51 8.92 33.07
C GLY A 51 -27.02 8.88 32.73
N GLY A 52 -26.64 9.64 31.71
CA GLY A 52 -25.25 9.78 31.29
C GLY A 52 -25.10 10.77 30.15
N THR A 53 -24.78 12.00 30.53
CA THR A 53 -24.44 13.18 29.74
C THR A 53 -23.54 12.96 28.52
N GLY A 54 -23.92 13.63 27.42
CA GLY A 54 -23.06 14.42 26.53
C GLY A 54 -21.65 13.91 26.25
N GLY A 55 -21.44 13.47 25.01
CA GLY A 55 -20.10 13.31 24.43
C GLY A 55 -20.18 13.54 22.94
N GLU A 56 -19.98 14.80 22.53
CA GLU A 56 -19.60 15.16 21.17
C GLU A 56 -18.34 14.37 20.80
N GLY A 57 -18.53 13.25 20.09
CA GLY A 57 -17.44 12.45 19.54
C GLY A 57 -16.87 13.17 18.33
N GLY A 58 -15.93 14.07 18.60
CA GLY A 58 -15.23 14.90 17.63
C GLY A 58 -14.82 14.12 16.39
N GLY A 59 -15.25 14.62 15.24
CA GLY A 59 -14.62 14.35 13.97
C GLY A 59 -13.18 14.84 14.07
N GLY A 60 -12.29 13.97 14.54
CA GLY A 60 -10.86 14.15 14.49
C GLY A 60 -10.45 14.18 13.03
N GLY A 61 -10.50 15.38 12.45
CA GLY A 61 -9.67 15.76 11.31
C GLY A 61 -8.24 15.64 11.78
N GLY A 62 -7.70 14.42 11.73
CA GLY A 62 -6.30 14.14 11.98
C GLY A 62 -5.51 15.02 11.05
N THR A 63 -4.89 16.05 11.62
CA THR A 63 -3.75 16.76 11.05
C THR A 63 -2.89 15.73 10.33
N GLY A 64 -2.74 15.90 9.01
CA GLY A 64 -2.11 14.91 8.12
C GLY A 64 -0.74 14.51 8.64
N GLU A 65 -0.71 13.47 9.47
CA GLU A 65 0.51 12.95 10.04
C GLU A 65 1.26 12.30 8.89
N THR A 66 2.42 12.86 8.58
CA THR A 66 3.28 12.34 7.52
C THR A 66 3.68 10.92 7.90
N VAL A 67 3.13 9.94 7.18
CA VAL A 67 3.43 8.52 7.42
C VAL A 67 4.90 8.26 7.07
N ASN A 68 5.69 7.90 8.07
CA ASN A 68 7.09 7.53 7.86
C ASN A 68 7.21 6.01 7.60
N ILE A 69 7.61 5.65 6.38
CA ILE A 69 7.82 4.26 5.97
C ILE A 69 9.29 3.84 5.90
N ILE A 70 10.24 4.77 6.11
CA ILE A 70 11.69 4.50 6.01
C ILE A 70 12.09 3.49 7.07
N GLY A 71 12.88 2.47 6.72
CA GLY A 71 13.40 1.46 7.64
C GLY A 71 13.16 0.02 7.17
N THR A 72 13.37 -0.91 8.08
CA THR A 72 13.15 -2.34 7.82
C THR A 72 11.75 -2.76 8.24
N TRP A 73 11.11 -3.54 7.37
CA TRP A 73 9.81 -4.13 7.62
C TRP A 73 9.84 -5.62 7.30
N SER A 74 9.08 -6.43 8.03
CA SER A 74 8.95 -7.85 7.73
C SER A 74 7.52 -8.34 7.95
N GLY A 75 7.16 -9.42 7.27
CA GLY A 75 5.80 -9.91 7.30
C GLY A 75 5.58 -11.18 6.49
N THR A 76 4.31 -11.46 6.20
CA THR A 76 3.87 -12.62 5.45
C THR A 76 2.97 -12.22 4.28
N TYR A 77 2.93 -13.08 3.27
CA TYR A 77 1.99 -12.98 2.16
C TYR A 77 1.34 -14.34 1.88
N THR A 78 0.14 -14.29 1.32
CA THR A 78 -0.64 -15.45 0.87
C THR A 78 -0.76 -15.44 -0.65
N SER A 79 -1.06 -16.59 -1.25
CA SER A 79 -1.38 -16.73 -2.68
C SER A 79 -2.74 -17.39 -2.85
N ASN A 80 -3.56 -16.83 -3.75
CA ASN A 80 -4.85 -17.39 -4.14
C ASN A 80 -4.69 -18.69 -4.93
N LEU A 81 -3.53 -18.91 -5.56
CA LEU A 81 -3.12 -20.19 -6.14
C LEU A 81 -2.49 -21.15 -5.10
N GLY A 82 -2.72 -20.90 -3.80
CA GLY A 82 -2.28 -21.73 -2.68
C GLY A 82 -0.84 -21.47 -2.24
N GLY A 83 -0.60 -21.57 -0.92
CA GLY A 83 0.69 -21.31 -0.30
C GLY A 83 0.90 -19.85 0.10
N GLY A 84 2.17 -19.47 0.29
CA GLY A 84 2.54 -18.15 0.75
C GLY A 84 4.02 -18.10 1.11
N GLY A 85 4.42 -17.08 1.87
CA GLY A 85 5.79 -16.95 2.34
C GLY A 85 5.97 -15.75 3.25
N THR A 86 7.24 -15.46 3.55
CA THR A 86 7.63 -14.26 4.27
C THR A 86 8.25 -13.24 3.34
N PHE A 87 8.28 -11.99 3.78
CA PHE A 87 9.02 -10.93 3.12
C PHE A 87 9.79 -10.05 4.11
N THR A 88 10.79 -9.37 3.60
CA THR A 88 11.50 -8.27 4.25
C THR A 88 11.67 -7.13 3.26
N PHE A 89 11.23 -5.93 3.62
CA PHE A 89 11.54 -4.69 2.92
C PHE A 89 12.62 -3.92 3.67
N ILE A 90 13.54 -3.32 2.93
CA ILE A 90 14.46 -2.29 3.46
C ILE A 90 14.20 -1.02 2.65
N ILE A 91 13.57 -0.03 3.27
CA ILE A 91 13.04 1.16 2.59
C ILE A 91 13.87 2.39 2.94
N GLN A 92 14.20 3.19 1.93
CA GLN A 92 14.93 4.44 2.02
C GLN A 92 14.19 5.54 1.26
N SER A 93 14.34 6.80 1.69
CA SER A 93 13.81 7.96 0.96
C SER A 93 14.75 8.33 -0.19
N THR A 94 14.17 8.64 -1.35
CA THR A 94 14.89 9.14 -2.53
C THR A 94 14.49 10.57 -2.90
N GLY A 95 13.58 11.17 -2.14
CA GLY A 95 13.02 12.50 -2.39
C GLY A 95 11.71 12.71 -1.63
N PRO A 96 11.05 13.87 -1.82
CA PRO A 96 9.76 14.16 -1.21
C PRO A 96 8.70 13.14 -1.66
N ASN A 97 8.17 12.37 -0.71
CA ASN A 97 7.15 11.33 -0.94
C ASN A 97 7.56 10.22 -1.95
N THR A 98 8.85 10.10 -2.24
CA THR A 98 9.40 9.06 -3.12
C THR A 98 10.37 8.18 -2.34
N TYR A 99 10.22 6.87 -2.50
CA TYR A 99 10.99 5.89 -1.75
C TYR A 99 11.46 4.77 -2.67
N SER A 100 12.58 4.15 -2.31
CA SER A 100 13.08 2.95 -2.94
C SER A 100 13.57 1.98 -1.87
N GLY A 101 13.89 0.76 -2.28
CA GLY A 101 14.36 -0.22 -1.32
C GLY A 101 14.76 -1.53 -1.95
N THR A 102 14.94 -2.52 -1.09
CA THR A 102 15.09 -3.91 -1.47
C THR A 102 14.01 -4.78 -0.85
N LEU A 103 13.63 -5.83 -1.57
CA LEU A 103 12.71 -6.88 -1.16
C LEU A 103 13.44 -8.22 -1.13
N THR A 104 13.27 -8.95 -0.04
CA THR A 104 13.62 -10.36 0.05
C THR A 104 12.38 -11.15 0.42
N THR A 105 12.09 -12.21 -0.32
CA THR A 105 10.94 -13.10 -0.10
C THR A 105 11.38 -14.55 0.05
N THR A 106 10.61 -15.31 0.82
CA THR A 106 10.74 -16.76 0.94
C THR A 106 9.42 -17.45 0.55
N GLY A 107 9.40 -18.78 0.56
CA GLY A 107 8.17 -19.55 0.30
C GLY A 107 7.88 -19.74 -1.18
N LYS A 108 6.62 -19.54 -1.60
CA LYS A 108 6.15 -19.81 -2.98
C LYS A 108 6.93 -19.02 -4.03
N TYR A 109 7.23 -17.75 -3.74
CA TYR A 109 7.94 -16.85 -4.64
C TYR A 109 9.23 -16.37 -3.98
N PRO A 110 10.31 -17.18 -3.99
CA PRO A 110 11.57 -16.79 -3.36
C PRO A 110 12.30 -15.75 -4.20
N GLY A 111 12.93 -14.80 -3.53
CA GLY A 111 13.67 -13.72 -4.17
C GLY A 111 14.57 -13.01 -3.16
N GLN A 112 15.72 -12.53 -3.60
CA GLN A 112 16.69 -11.86 -2.73
C GLN A 112 17.13 -10.53 -3.33
N ASN A 113 17.22 -9.51 -2.48
CA ASN A 113 17.72 -8.18 -2.84
C ASN A 113 17.06 -7.59 -4.10
N ILE A 114 15.76 -7.85 -4.29
CA ILE A 114 14.99 -7.37 -5.44
C ILE A 114 14.82 -5.85 -5.26
N PRO A 115 15.29 -5.01 -6.19
CA PRO A 115 15.09 -3.57 -6.09
C PRO A 115 13.61 -3.23 -6.27
N ILE A 116 13.08 -2.38 -5.39
CA ILE A 116 11.68 -1.93 -5.41
C ILE A 116 11.60 -0.41 -5.45
N VAL A 117 10.54 0.09 -6.11
CA VAL A 117 10.14 1.49 -6.06
C VAL A 117 8.81 1.58 -5.32
N ILE A 118 8.68 2.59 -4.48
CA ILE A 118 7.55 2.75 -3.58
C ILE A 118 7.00 4.17 -3.72
N SER A 119 5.69 4.27 -3.89
CA SER A 119 4.94 5.52 -3.81
C SER A 119 4.02 5.52 -2.60
N LEU A 120 3.91 6.69 -1.97
CA LEU A 120 3.08 6.91 -0.80
C LEU A 120 2.14 8.09 -1.06
N SER A 121 0.85 7.89 -0.85
CA SER A 121 -0.17 8.93 -0.94
C SER A 121 -1.02 8.90 0.33
N GLY A 122 -0.73 9.81 1.27
CA GLY A 122 -1.26 9.73 2.63
C GLY A 122 -0.77 8.45 3.32
N ASN A 123 -1.71 7.58 3.68
CA ASN A 123 -1.40 6.27 4.26
C ASN A 123 -1.45 5.11 3.25
N GLN A 124 -1.75 5.38 1.98
CA GLN A 124 -1.78 4.37 0.93
C GLN A 124 -0.38 4.15 0.36
N ILE A 125 0.05 2.89 0.36
CA ILE A 125 1.35 2.46 -0.16
C ILE A 125 1.15 1.62 -1.41
N THR A 126 1.96 1.91 -2.43
CA THR A 126 2.10 1.05 -3.61
C THR A 126 3.57 0.72 -3.80
N LEU A 127 3.89 -0.57 -3.90
CA LEU A 127 5.24 -1.07 -4.16
C LEU A 127 5.23 -1.86 -5.47
N GLY A 128 6.25 -1.69 -6.29
CA GLY A 128 6.43 -2.48 -7.50
C GLY A 128 7.89 -2.66 -7.89
N TRP A 129 8.16 -3.67 -8.71
CA TRP A 129 9.47 -3.85 -9.36
C TRP A 129 9.31 -4.35 -10.80
N ALA A 130 10.44 -4.36 -11.52
CA ALA A 130 10.52 -4.73 -12.95
C ALA A 130 10.04 -6.16 -13.29
N GLY A 131 9.70 -6.98 -12.29
CA GLY A 131 9.15 -8.34 -12.46
C GLY A 131 7.63 -8.39 -12.62
N GLY A 132 6.94 -7.24 -12.69
CA GLY A 132 5.50 -7.20 -12.96
C GLY A 132 4.63 -7.52 -11.75
N VAL A 133 5.17 -7.36 -10.54
CA VAL A 133 4.41 -7.51 -9.29
C VAL A 133 4.07 -6.16 -8.73
N THR A 134 2.82 -5.98 -8.31
CA THR A 134 2.35 -4.77 -7.64
C THR A 134 1.77 -5.14 -6.29
N PHE A 135 2.27 -4.50 -5.23
CA PHE A 135 1.71 -4.54 -3.89
C PHE A 135 0.97 -3.22 -3.65
N THR A 136 -0.27 -3.29 -3.21
CA THR A 136 -1.05 -2.14 -2.77
C THR A 136 -1.49 -2.37 -1.33
N GLY A 137 -1.55 -1.31 -0.53
CA GLY A 137 -1.96 -1.45 0.86
C GLY A 137 -2.07 -0.13 1.60
N THR A 138 -2.17 -0.24 2.91
CA THR A 138 -2.16 0.89 3.84
C THR A 138 -1.09 0.71 4.90
N VAL A 139 -0.57 1.82 5.39
CA VAL A 139 0.35 1.88 6.52
C VAL A 139 -0.34 2.60 7.68
N SER A 140 -0.28 2.02 8.87
CA SER A 140 -0.81 2.61 10.09
C SER A 140 0.18 2.37 11.23
N GLY A 141 0.86 3.44 11.66
CA GLY A 141 1.94 3.35 12.65
C GLY A 141 3.04 2.38 12.23
N ASN A 142 3.23 1.33 13.02
CA ASN A 142 4.26 0.29 12.79
C ASN A 142 3.73 -0.94 12.04
N SER A 143 2.55 -0.84 11.42
CA SER A 143 1.91 -1.93 10.70
C SER A 143 1.55 -1.52 9.28
N MET A 144 1.57 -2.49 8.37
CA MET A 144 1.15 -2.33 7.00
C MET A 144 0.47 -3.59 6.50
N SER A 145 -0.48 -3.44 5.60
CA SER A 145 -1.23 -4.57 5.05
C SER A 145 -1.87 -4.22 3.72
N GLY A 146 -2.15 -5.23 2.91
CA GLY A 146 -2.94 -5.04 1.71
C GLY A 146 -2.97 -6.27 0.82
N THR A 147 -2.96 -6.01 -0.48
CA THR A 147 -3.04 -7.01 -1.55
C THR A 147 -1.86 -6.93 -2.49
N TRP A 148 -1.57 -8.01 -3.19
CA TRP A 148 -0.57 -8.03 -4.24
C TRP A 148 -1.09 -8.77 -5.47
N THR A 149 -0.54 -8.45 -6.65
CA THR A 149 -0.84 -9.08 -7.93
C THR A 149 0.43 -9.35 -8.73
N MET A 150 0.52 -10.53 -9.36
CA MET A 150 1.59 -10.91 -10.29
C MET A 150 1.00 -11.80 -11.39
N GLY A 151 0.90 -11.27 -12.61
CA GLY A 151 0.31 -12.01 -13.73
C GLY A 151 -1.11 -12.49 -13.41
N THR A 152 -1.29 -13.81 -13.29
CA THR A 152 -2.58 -14.44 -12.95
C THR A 152 -2.74 -14.78 -11.47
N ASP A 153 -1.70 -14.59 -10.64
CA ASP A 153 -1.79 -14.80 -9.20
C ASP A 153 -1.96 -13.49 -8.42
N SER A 154 -2.52 -13.61 -7.24
CA SER A 154 -2.76 -12.51 -6.31
C SER A 154 -2.88 -13.03 -4.89
N GLY A 155 -2.87 -12.15 -3.92
CA GLY A 155 -3.16 -12.52 -2.54
C GLY A 155 -3.11 -11.35 -1.59
N THR A 156 -3.05 -11.65 -0.30
CA THR A 156 -2.94 -10.64 0.76
C THR A 156 -1.53 -10.64 1.35
N TRP A 157 -1.17 -9.53 1.97
CA TRP A 157 0.08 -9.42 2.72
C TRP A 157 -0.12 -8.54 3.95
N GLN A 158 0.69 -8.79 4.96
CA GLN A 158 0.73 -8.01 6.19
C GLN A 158 2.16 -7.98 6.71
N GLY A 159 2.57 -6.87 7.32
CA GLY A 159 3.88 -6.74 7.92
C GLY A 159 3.94 -5.67 9.00
N SER A 160 5.03 -5.71 9.74
CA SER A 160 5.34 -4.77 10.79
C SER A 160 6.77 -4.26 10.65
N ARG A 161 6.99 -3.07 11.17
CA ARG A 161 8.31 -2.48 11.32
C ARG A 161 9.15 -3.34 12.27
N VAL A 162 10.43 -3.50 11.95
CA VAL A 162 11.43 -4.22 12.76
C VAL A 162 12.23 -3.24 13.61
#